data_AF-A0A1F8KVW4-F1
#
_entry.id   AF-A0A1F8KVW4-F1
#
_cell.length_a   1.000
_cell.length_b   1.000
_cell.length_c   1.000
_cell.angle_alpha   90.00
_cell.angle_beta   90.00
_cell.angle_gamma   90.00
#
_symmetry.space_group_name_H-M   'P 1'
#
loop_
_entity.id
_entity.type
_entity.pdbx_description
1 polymer ?
#
loop_
_entity_poly.entity_id
_entity_poly.type
_entity_poly.pdbx_seq_one_letter_code
_entity_poly.pdbx_strand_id
1 'polypeptide(L)'
;MPKLEGDNLSAVYKKLAAEKRTEFARKVALLKTKAEHKVAAGETLSALALKYYGKSAKDYWMLIYEANKAAIGENPNVIKAGMVLKVPDLPEDMK
;
A
#
# COMPACT_ATOMS: atom_id res chain seq x y z
N MET A 1 -22.13 -26.55 -19.99
CA MET A 1 -22.17 -25.18 -19.45
C MET A 1 -22.60 -25.25 -17.99
N PRO A 2 -21.67 -25.24 -17.02
CA PRO A 2 -22.07 -25.27 -15.61
C PRO A 2 -22.49 -23.87 -15.18
N LYS A 3 -23.75 -23.74 -14.75
CA LYS A 3 -24.28 -22.54 -14.10
C LYS A 3 -23.61 -22.43 -12.73
N LEU A 4 -22.79 -21.41 -12.52
CA LEU A 4 -22.15 -21.13 -11.23
C LEU A 4 -23.11 -20.29 -10.38
N GLU A 5 -23.57 -20.88 -9.27
CA GLU A 5 -24.37 -20.26 -8.21
C GLU A 5 -23.66 -19.07 -7.55
N GLY A 6 -24.45 -18.04 -7.19
CA GLY A 6 -23.99 -16.73 -6.72
C GLY A 6 -23.21 -16.72 -5.40
N ASP A 7 -23.36 -17.76 -4.56
CA ASP A 7 -22.63 -17.90 -3.29
C ASP A 7 -21.12 -18.17 -3.49
N ASN A 8 -20.73 -18.79 -4.60
CA ASN A 8 -19.34 -19.11 -4.90
C ASN A 8 -18.59 -17.91 -5.53
N LEU A 9 -19.30 -17.00 -6.19
CA LEU A 9 -18.70 -15.82 -6.81
C LEU A 9 -18.07 -14.88 -5.75
N SER A 10 -18.78 -14.63 -4.64
CA SER A 10 -18.30 -13.75 -3.57
C SER A 10 -17.03 -14.28 -2.89
N ALA A 11 -16.95 -15.59 -2.67
CA ALA A 11 -15.76 -16.24 -2.13
C ALA A 11 -14.57 -16.16 -3.09
N VAL A 12 -14.81 -16.39 -4.40
CA VAL A 12 -13.78 -16.26 -5.44
C VAL A 12 -13.26 -14.82 -5.54
N TYR A 13 -14.14 -13.81 -5.55
CA TYR A 13 -13.71 -12.40 -5.56
C TYR A 13 -12.93 -11.99 -4.31
N LYS A 14 -13.36 -12.44 -3.12
CA LYS A 14 -12.63 -12.18 -1.86
C LYS A 14 -11.26 -12.85 -1.88
N LYS A 15 -11.15 -14.07 -2.39
CA LYS A 15 -9.89 -14.82 -2.51
C LYS A 15 -8.95 -14.11 -3.50
N LEU A 16 -9.44 -13.75 -4.68
CA LEU A 16 -8.67 -13.03 -5.70
C LEU A 16 -8.16 -11.68 -5.17
N ALA A 17 -8.99 -10.95 -4.41
CA ALA A 17 -8.62 -9.68 -3.80
C ALA A 17 -7.62 -9.82 -2.64
N ALA A 18 -7.60 -10.96 -1.95
CA ALA A 18 -6.60 -11.28 -0.94
C ALA A 18 -5.26 -11.64 -1.62
N GLU A 19 -5.29 -12.49 -2.65
CA GLU A 19 -4.13 -12.93 -3.42
C GLU A 19 -3.44 -11.77 -4.14
N LYS A 20 -4.22 -10.89 -4.79
CA LYS A 20 -3.66 -9.67 -5.40
C LYS A 20 -3.03 -8.73 -4.38
N ARG A 21 -3.59 -8.64 -3.17
CA ARG A 21 -3.03 -7.81 -2.10
C ARG A 21 -1.73 -8.38 -1.56
N THR A 22 -1.62 -9.70 -1.37
CA THR A 22 -0.36 -10.32 -0.95
C THR A 22 0.70 -10.26 -2.04
N GLU A 23 0.33 -10.42 -3.31
CA GLU A 23 1.27 -10.23 -4.43
C GLU A 23 1.75 -8.78 -4.49
N PHE A 24 0.83 -7.82 -4.39
CA PHE A 24 1.17 -6.40 -4.32
C PHE A 24 2.12 -6.13 -3.16
N ALA A 25 1.76 -6.52 -1.94
CA ALA A 25 2.59 -6.36 -0.74
C ALA A 25 3.99 -6.96 -0.91
N ARG A 26 4.09 -8.17 -1.49
CA ARG A 26 5.37 -8.82 -1.80
C ARG A 26 6.17 -8.03 -2.83
N LYS A 27 5.52 -7.57 -3.91
CA LYS A 27 6.16 -6.68 -4.88
C LYS A 27 6.68 -5.43 -4.20
N VAL A 28 5.86 -4.74 -3.40
CA VAL A 28 6.28 -3.55 -2.63
C VAL A 28 7.48 -3.85 -1.74
N ALA A 29 7.48 -4.98 -1.04
CA ALA A 29 8.60 -5.39 -0.20
C ALA A 29 9.88 -5.69 -0.99
N LEU A 30 9.77 -6.06 -2.27
CA LEU A 30 10.90 -6.25 -3.20
C LEU A 30 11.35 -4.94 -3.86
N LEU A 31 10.53 -3.89 -3.84
CA LEU A 31 10.91 -2.58 -4.38
C LEU A 31 12.02 -1.98 -3.54
N LYS A 32 12.99 -1.37 -4.21
CA LYS A 32 14.05 -0.62 -3.52
C LYS A 32 13.42 0.54 -2.76
N THR A 33 13.93 0.81 -1.57
CA THR A 33 13.56 2.03 -0.85
C THR A 33 14.14 3.23 -1.61
N LYS A 34 13.26 4.07 -2.16
CA LYS A 34 13.61 5.30 -2.88
C LYS A 34 14.12 6.38 -1.92
N ALA A 35 13.45 6.52 -0.77
CA ALA A 35 13.80 7.51 0.24
C ALA A 35 13.28 7.07 1.62
N GLU A 36 13.83 7.65 2.67
CA GLU A 36 13.29 7.55 4.02
C GLU A 36 12.80 8.93 4.44
N HIS A 37 11.54 9.01 4.89
CA HIS A 37 10.91 10.27 5.28
C HIS A 37 10.52 10.25 6.74
N LYS A 38 10.90 11.28 7.48
CA LYS A 38 10.42 11.49 8.85
C LYS A 38 9.10 12.25 8.81
N VAL A 39 8.01 11.58 9.19
CA VAL A 39 6.66 12.14 9.23
C VAL A 39 6.66 13.38 10.13
N ALA A 40 6.23 14.51 9.60
CA ALA A 40 6.03 15.72 10.39
C ALA A 40 4.66 15.73 11.08
N ALA A 41 4.48 16.61 12.06
CA ALA A 41 3.19 16.78 12.71
C ALA A 41 2.11 17.21 11.70
N GLY A 42 1.03 16.43 11.63
CA GLY A 42 -0.07 16.67 10.69
C GLY A 42 0.14 16.12 9.28
N GLU A 43 1.26 15.45 8.99
CA GLU A 43 1.42 14.77 7.70
C GLU A 43 0.62 13.47 7.61
N THR A 44 0.17 13.17 6.39
CA THR A 44 -0.60 11.97 6.05
C THR A 44 0.15 11.13 5.02
N LEU A 45 -0.10 9.82 4.98
CA LEU A 45 0.49 8.94 3.96
C LEU A 45 0.21 9.44 2.53
N SER A 46 -0.99 9.97 2.30
CA SER A 46 -1.38 10.58 1.03
C SER A 46 -0.53 11.79 0.66
N ALA A 47 -0.18 12.65 1.64
CA ALA A 47 0.69 13.80 1.42
C ALA A 47 2.13 13.36 1.12
N LEU A 48 2.64 12.34 1.82
CA LEU A 48 3.94 11.74 1.50
C LEU A 48 3.94 11.17 0.08
N ALA A 49 2.92 10.40 -0.29
CA ALA A 49 2.79 9.83 -1.63
C ALA A 49 2.75 10.93 -2.71
N LEU A 50 2.00 12.00 -2.48
CA LEU A 50 1.99 13.17 -3.36
C LEU A 50 3.39 13.79 -3.50
N LYS A 51 4.11 13.93 -2.40
CA LYS A 51 5.45 14.52 -2.38
C LYS A 51 6.50 13.67 -3.11
N TYR A 52 6.44 12.34 -2.95
CA TYR A 52 7.47 11.43 -3.47
C TYR A 52 7.16 10.86 -4.85
N TYR A 53 5.89 10.69 -5.18
CA TYR A 53 5.42 10.08 -6.43
C TYR A 53 4.60 11.05 -7.29
N GLY A 54 4.31 12.27 -6.80
CA GLY A 54 3.43 13.20 -7.49
C GLY A 54 1.95 12.81 -7.47
N LYS A 55 1.58 11.71 -6.77
CA LYS A 55 0.20 11.21 -6.72
C LYS A 55 -0.23 10.87 -5.29
N SER A 56 -1.37 11.42 -4.87
CA SER A 56 -2.01 11.10 -3.58
C SER A 56 -2.99 9.93 -3.66
N ALA A 57 -3.06 9.24 -4.80
CA ALA A 57 -4.03 8.18 -5.01
C ALA A 57 -3.76 6.98 -4.09
N LYS A 58 -4.82 6.19 -3.84
CA LYS A 58 -4.81 5.09 -2.88
C LYS A 58 -3.65 4.13 -3.09
N ASP A 59 -3.41 3.75 -4.33
CA ASP A 59 -2.36 2.81 -4.69
C ASP A 59 -0.97 3.28 -4.25
N TYR A 60 -0.70 4.58 -4.35
CA TYR A 60 0.61 5.19 -4.06
C TYR A 60 0.89 5.26 -2.56
N TRP A 61 -0.04 5.79 -1.77
CA TRP A 61 0.17 5.84 -0.32
C TRP A 61 0.08 4.45 0.32
N MET A 62 -0.62 3.51 -0.33
CA MET A 62 -0.64 2.11 0.08
C MET A 62 0.72 1.43 -0.12
N LEU A 63 1.54 1.84 -1.09
CA LEU A 63 2.95 1.38 -1.20
C LEU A 63 3.75 1.74 0.06
N ILE A 64 3.66 3.01 0.48
CA ILE A 64 4.35 3.51 1.68
C ILE A 64 3.80 2.78 2.91
N TYR A 65 2.48 2.60 3.00
CA TYR A 65 1.86 1.87 4.09
C TYR A 65 2.35 0.42 4.15
N GLU A 66 2.27 -0.35 3.07
CA GLU A 66 2.66 -1.76 3.05
C GLU A 66 4.16 -1.94 3.37
N ALA A 67 5.02 -1.05 2.86
CA ALA A 67 6.45 -1.05 3.19
C ALA A 67 6.73 -0.77 4.67
N ASN A 68 5.86 -0.04 5.35
CA ASN A 68 5.99 0.34 6.76
C ASN A 68 4.93 -0.27 7.67
N LYS A 69 4.16 -1.25 7.17
CA LYS A 69 3.03 -1.82 7.90
C LYS A 69 3.48 -2.45 9.21
N ALA A 70 4.69 -3.02 9.23
CA ALA A 70 5.34 -3.52 10.43
C ALA A 70 5.56 -2.43 11.51
N ALA A 71 5.75 -1.17 11.12
CA ALA A 71 5.94 -0.02 12.02
C ALA A 71 4.66 0.75 12.33
N ILE A 72 3.73 0.86 11.36
CA ILE A 72 2.46 1.58 11.50
C ILE A 72 1.41 0.73 12.22
N GLY A 73 1.41 -0.58 12.00
CA GLY A 73 0.38 -1.50 12.45
C GLY A 73 -0.78 -1.62 11.47
N GLU A 74 -1.95 -2.01 11.97
CA GLU A 74 -3.12 -2.33 11.14
C GLU A 74 -3.85 -1.10 10.58
N ASN A 75 -3.66 0.07 11.20
CA ASN A 75 -4.36 1.28 10.86
C ASN A 75 -3.44 2.29 10.14
N PRO A 76 -3.58 2.52 8.83
CA PRO A 76 -2.74 3.47 8.09
C PRO A 76 -2.91 4.93 8.56
N ASN A 77 -4.01 5.26 9.23
CA ASN A 77 -4.31 6.60 9.72
C ASN A 77 -3.69 6.91 11.10
N VAL A 78 -3.06 5.94 11.77
CA VAL A 78 -2.47 6.13 13.11
C VAL A 78 -0.99 6.52 13.06
N ILE A 79 -0.50 7.00 11.91
CA ILE A 79 0.88 7.46 11.80
C ILE A 79 1.15 8.63 12.74
N LYS A 80 2.29 8.56 13.43
CA LYS A 80 2.71 9.59 14.40
C LYS A 80 3.82 10.43 13.83
N ALA A 81 3.79 11.72 14.17
CA ALA A 81 4.91 12.62 13.91
C ALA A 81 6.20 12.06 14.53
N GLY A 82 7.29 12.12 13.79
CA GLY A 82 8.59 11.59 14.16
C GLY A 82 8.85 10.15 13.71
N MET A 83 7.85 9.43 13.20
CA MET A 83 8.06 8.12 12.57
C MET A 83 8.87 8.26 11.30
N VAL A 84 9.86 7.38 11.11
CA VAL A 84 10.62 7.28 9.86
C VAL A 84 9.92 6.23 9.00
N LEU A 85 9.32 6.67 7.90
CA LEU A 85 8.67 5.82 6.92
C LEU A 85 9.56 5.65 5.69
N LYS A 86 9.77 4.39 5.32
CA LYS A 86 10.44 4.00 4.08
C LYS A 86 9.51 4.22 2.90
N VAL A 87 9.94 5.03 1.95
CA VAL A 87 9.22 5.28 0.70
C VAL A 87 9.81 4.35 -0.36
N PRO A 88 9.14 3.25 -0.73
CA PRO A 88 9.60 2.38 -1.81
C PRO A 88 9.61 3.11 -3.16
N ASP A 89 10.33 2.61 -4.16
CA ASP A 89 10.20 3.10 -5.52
C ASP A 89 8.85 2.69 -6.12
N LEU A 90 8.45 3.30 -7.23
CA LEU A 90 7.23 2.87 -7.91
C LEU A 90 7.50 1.56 -8.65
N PRO A 91 6.61 0.57 -8.58
CA PRO A 91 6.70 -0.56 -9.49
C PRO A 91 6.62 -0.04 -10.93
N GLU A 92 7.31 -0.68 -11.87
CA GLU A 92 7.39 -0.22 -13.28
C GLU A 92 6.01 0.01 -13.91
N ASP A 93 5.02 -0.76 -13.48
CA ASP A 93 3.61 -0.66 -13.91
C ASP A 93 2.92 0.65 -13.49
N MET A 94 3.45 1.36 -12.48
CA MET A 94 2.87 2.56 -11.87
C MET A 94 3.73 3.83 -12.06
N LYS A 95 4.83 3.71 -12.80
CA LYS A 95 5.82 4.78 -13.01
C LYS A 95 5.37 5.81 -14.05
#